data_AF-A0AAW1Y431-F1
#
_entry.id   AF-A0AAW1Y431-F1
#
_cell.length_a   1.000
_cell.length_b   1.000
_cell.length_c   1.000
_cell.angle_alpha   90.00
_cell.angle_beta   90.00
_cell.angle_gamma   90.00
#
_symmetry.space_group_name_H-M   'P 1'
#
loop_
_entity.id
_entity.type
_entity.pdbx_description
1 polymer ?
#
loop_
_entity_poly.entity_id
_entity_poly.type
_entity_poly.pdbx_seq_one_letter_code
_entity_poly.pdbx_strand_id
1 'polypeptide(L)'
;MEILKIHAAGIAKHGEIDYEAVVKLAEGFNGADLRNVCTEAGMSAIRAERDYVIHEDFMKAVRKLNEAKKLESSAHYNADFGKE
;
A
#
# COMPACT_ATOMS: atom_id res chain seq x y z
N MET A 1 1.10 10.06 1.54
CA MET A 1 2.50 9.63 1.83
C MET A 1 2.75 9.39 3.31
N GLU A 2 2.40 10.31 4.21
CA GLU A 2 2.72 10.20 5.64
C GLU A 2 2.25 8.88 6.28
N ILE A 3 1.03 8.44 5.98
CA ILE A 3 0.47 7.16 6.45
C ILE A 3 1.39 5.97 6.09
N LEU A 4 1.86 5.92 4.84
CA LEU A 4 2.78 4.88 4.38
C LEU A 4 4.10 4.93 5.15
N LYS A 5 4.66 6.14 5.36
CA LYS A 5 5.91 6.32 6.13
C LYS A 5 5.75 5.89 7.59
N ILE A 6 4.62 6.19 8.24
CA ILE A 6 4.31 5.77 9.61
C ILE A 6 4.27 4.24 9.70
N HIS A 7 3.54 3.56 8.81
CA HIS A 7 3.47 2.10 8.81
C HIS A 7 4.79 1.44 8.39
N ALA A 8 5.57 2.08 7.53
CA ALA A 8 6.87 1.60 7.12
C ALA A 8 7.95 1.77 8.20
N ALA A 9 7.80 2.69 9.16
CA ALA A 9 8.84 3.06 10.12
C ALA A 9 9.44 1.85 10.86
N GLY A 10 8.59 0.91 11.31
CA GLY A 10 9.01 -0.28 12.05
C GLY A 10 9.55 -1.45 11.22
N ILE A 11 9.56 -1.34 9.89
CA ILE A 11 10.02 -2.43 9.00
C ILE A 11 11.54 -2.40 8.85
N ALA A 12 12.23 -3.52 8.96
CA ALA A 12 13.64 -3.59 8.58
C ALA A 12 13.77 -3.34 7.07
N LYS A 13 14.56 -2.34 6.68
CA LYS A 13 14.70 -1.89 5.28
C LYS A 13 16.17 -1.90 4.89
N HIS A 14 16.46 -2.23 3.64
CA HIS A 14 17.80 -2.17 3.07
C HIS A 14 17.79 -1.33 1.79
N GLY A 15 18.69 -0.36 1.73
CA GLY A 15 18.72 0.64 0.66
C GLY A 15 17.64 1.72 0.81
N GLU A 16 17.56 2.57 -0.22
CA GLU A 16 16.61 3.67 -0.31
C GLU A 16 15.24 3.16 -0.80
N ILE A 17 14.16 3.66 -0.17
CA ILE A 17 12.79 3.39 -0.61
C ILE A 17 12.22 4.69 -1.18
N ASP A 18 11.92 4.69 -2.48
CA ASP A 18 11.16 5.79 -3.11
C ASP A 18 9.68 5.69 -2.73
N TYR A 19 9.32 6.31 -1.60
CA TYR A 19 7.94 6.36 -1.10
C TYR A 19 7.01 7.17 -2.02
N GLU A 20 7.54 8.19 -2.70
CA GLU A 20 6.80 8.99 -3.66
C GLU A 20 6.32 8.14 -4.84
N ALA A 21 7.17 7.28 -5.40
CA ALA A 21 6.79 6.34 -6.45
C ALA A 21 5.72 5.34 -5.97
N VAL A 22 5.84 4.83 -4.74
CA VAL A 22 4.86 3.89 -4.16
C VAL A 22 3.50 4.57 -3.99
N VAL A 23 3.46 5.78 -3.45
CA VAL A 23 2.22 6.53 -3.22
C VAL A 23 1.55 6.92 -4.54
N LYS A 24 2.33 7.27 -5.58
CA LYS A 24 1.79 7.53 -6.93
C LYS A 24 1.08 6.31 -7.52
N LEU A 25 1.56 5.10 -7.25
CA LEU A 25 0.90 3.85 -7.68
C LEU A 25 -0.28 3.44 -6.79
N ALA A 26 -0.40 4.03 -5.60
CA ALA A 26 -1.44 3.77 -4.61
C ALA A 26 -2.60 4.79 -4.70
N GLU A 27 -2.84 5.37 -5.88
CA GLU A 27 -3.97 6.28 -6.07
C GLU A 27 -5.30 5.55 -5.78
N GLY A 28 -6.20 6.21 -5.03
CA GLY A 28 -7.47 5.62 -4.59
C GLY A 28 -7.38 4.67 -3.39
N PHE A 29 -6.19 4.48 -2.81
CA PHE A 29 -6.01 3.67 -1.60
C PHE A 29 -6.42 4.45 -0.36
N ASN A 30 -7.14 3.80 0.55
CA ASN A 30 -7.40 4.33 1.88
C ASN A 30 -6.23 4.01 2.84
N GLY A 31 -6.31 4.47 4.09
CA GLY A 31 -5.25 4.23 5.07
C GLY A 31 -4.98 2.75 5.39
N ALA A 32 -6.03 1.92 5.39
CA ALA A 32 -5.89 0.47 5.58
C ALA A 32 -5.17 -0.19 4.41
N ASP A 33 -5.45 0.25 3.17
CA ASP A 33 -4.77 -0.23 1.98
C ASP A 33 -3.28 0.12 2.01
N LEU A 34 -2.92 1.35 2.41
CA LEU A 34 -1.52 1.76 2.58
C LEU A 34 -0.79 0.95 3.65
N ARG A 35 -1.47 0.63 4.76
CA ARG A 35 -0.93 -0.32 5.75
C ARG A 35 -0.74 -1.72 5.14
N ASN A 36 -1.66 -2.16 4.30
CA ASN A 36 -1.57 -3.46 3.65
C ASN A 36 -0.41 -3.53 2.65
N VAL A 37 -0.07 -2.42 1.97
CA VAL A 37 1.14 -2.33 1.13
C VAL A 37 2.39 -2.67 1.94
N CYS A 38 2.53 -2.15 3.17
CA CYS A 38 3.64 -2.47 4.05
C CYS A 38 3.69 -3.96 4.44
N THR A 39 2.53 -4.57 4.74
CA THR A 39 2.42 -6.00 5.04
C THR A 39 2.83 -6.87 3.86
N GLU A 40 2.34 -6.58 2.66
CA GLU A 40 2.66 -7.34 1.45
C GLU A 40 4.11 -7.15 1.00
N ALA A 41 4.71 -5.99 1.27
CA ALA A 41 6.14 -5.77 1.05
C ALA A 41 6.98 -6.67 1.98
N GLY A 42 6.64 -6.72 3.26
CA GLY A 42 7.26 -7.64 4.22
C GLY A 42 7.09 -9.10 3.82
N MET A 43 5.89 -9.50 3.36
CA MET A 43 5.64 -10.86 2.89
C MET A 43 6.43 -11.21 1.64
N SER A 44 6.69 -10.24 0.76
CA SER A 44 7.52 -10.42 -0.43
C SER A 44 9.00 -10.58 -0.07
N ALA A 45 9.48 -9.88 0.97
CA ALA A 45 10.82 -10.11 1.51
C ALA A 45 10.98 -11.50 2.14
N ILE A 46 10.00 -11.94 2.95
CA ILE A 46 10.00 -13.28 3.57
C ILE A 46 10.02 -14.37 2.49
N ARG A 47 9.19 -14.24 1.44
CA ARG A 47 9.19 -15.19 0.30
C ARG A 47 10.50 -15.21 -0.48
N ALA A 48 11.29 -14.14 -0.39
CA ALA A 48 12.61 -14.04 -1.00
C ALA A 48 13.74 -14.41 -0.01
N GLU A 49 13.41 -15.03 1.13
CA GLU A 49 14.37 -15.44 2.17
C GLU A 49 15.22 -14.28 2.71
N ARG A 50 14.60 -13.10 2.86
CA ARG A 50 15.23 -11.89 3.41
C ARG A 50 14.56 -11.43 4.70
N ASP A 51 15.37 -10.92 5.63
CA ASP A 51 14.93 -10.28 6.88
C ASP A 51 14.71 -8.76 6.73
N TYR A 52 14.80 -8.23 5.52
CA TYR A 52 14.63 -6.81 5.22
C TYR A 52 13.89 -6.60 3.89
N VAL A 53 13.17 -5.48 3.83
CA VAL A 53 12.43 -5.04 2.65
C VAL A 53 13.30 -4.12 1.79
N ILE A 54 13.23 -4.29 0.47
CA ILE A 54 13.85 -3.41 -0.52
C ILE A 54 12.78 -2.66 -1.31
N HIS A 55 13.18 -1.65 -2.10
CA HIS A 55 12.24 -0.86 -2.91
C HIS A 55 11.33 -1.73 -3.81
N GLU A 56 11.89 -2.76 -4.43
CA GLU A 56 11.14 -3.66 -5.33
C GLU A 56 9.97 -4.38 -4.62
N ASP A 57 10.10 -4.69 -3.32
CA ASP A 57 9.03 -5.34 -2.56
C ASP A 57 7.82 -4.42 -2.38
N PHE A 58 8.06 -3.14 -2.10
CA PHE A 58 6.99 -2.13 -2.04
C PHE A 58 6.33 -1.95 -3.41
N MET A 59 7.11 -1.95 -4.48
CA MET A 59 6.59 -1.83 -5.85
C MET A 59 5.77 -3.06 -6.26
N LYS A 60 6.18 -4.26 -5.86
CA LYS A 60 5.40 -5.50 -6.05
C LYS A 60 4.11 -5.47 -5.24
N ALA A 61 4.18 -5.06 -3.98
CA ALA A 61 3.05 -5.00 -3.06
C ALA A 61 1.95 -4.04 -3.57
N VAL A 62 2.30 -2.81 -3.93
CA VAL A 62 1.31 -1.82 -4.41
C VAL A 62 0.65 -2.27 -5.70
N ARG A 63 1.40 -2.84 -6.65
CA ARG A 63 0.84 -3.38 -7.91
C ARG A 63 -0.12 -4.53 -7.64
N LYS A 64 0.27 -5.48 -6.79
CA LYS A 64 -0.58 -6.62 -6.40
C LYS A 64 -1.90 -6.15 -5.80
N LEU A 65 -1.84 -5.20 -4.86
CA LEU A 65 -3.04 -4.68 -4.21
C LEU A 65 -3.91 -3.85 -5.16
N ASN A 66 -3.32 -3.12 -6.10
CA ASN A 66 -4.08 -2.34 -7.08
C ASN A 66 -4.90 -3.27 -8.00
N GLU A 67 -4.31 -4.36 -8.50
CA GLU A 67 -5.06 -5.36 -9.28
C GLU A 67 -6.19 -6.01 -8.46
N ALA A 68 -5.97 -6.28 -7.17
CA ALA A 68 -7.01 -6.80 -6.29
C ALA A 68 -8.16 -5.78 -6.09
N LYS A 69 -7.83 -4.50 -5.87
CA LYS A 69 -8.82 -3.43 -5.67
C LYS A 69 -9.72 -3.19 -6.88
N LYS A 70 -9.25 -3.43 -8.10
CA LYS A 70 -10.09 -3.31 -9.32
C LYS A 70 -11.30 -4.26 -9.30
N LEU A 71 -11.21 -5.34 -8.54
CA LEU A 71 -12.27 -6.34 -8.39
C LEU A 71 -13.20 -6.04 -7.20
N GLU A 72 -12.86 -5.07 -6.35
CA GLU A 72 -13.66 -4.69 -5.19
C GLU A 72 -14.82 -3.78 -5.60
N SER A 73 -15.99 -3.98 -4.98
CA SER A 73 -17.11 -3.06 -5.12
C SER A 73 -16.78 -1.74 -4.42
N SER A 74 -16.87 -0.62 -5.12
CA SER A 74 -16.75 0.69 -4.47
C SER A 74 -18.07 1.04 -3.79
N ALA A 75 -18.03 1.32 -2.49
CA ALA A 75 -19.19 1.81 -1.75
C ALA A 75 -19.37 3.30 -2.05
N HIS A 76 -20.29 3.63 -2.94
CA HIS A 76 -20.70 5.01 -3.17
C HIS A 76 -21.72 5.41 -2.11
N TYR A 77 -21.33 6.34 -1.23
CA TYR A 77 -22.29 7.00 -0.35
C TYR A 77 -22.99 8.11 -1.15
N ASN A 78 -24.31 8.00 -1.31
CA ASN A 78 -25.11 9.08 -1.90
C ASN A 78 -25.13 10.28 -0.94
N ALA A 79 -24.60 11.41 -1.39
CA ALA A 79 -24.57 12.65 -0.62
C ALA A 79 -25.94 13.37 -0.57
N ASP A 80 -26.96 12.86 -1.25
CA ASP A 80 -28.31 13.45 -1.29
C ASP A 80 -29.26 12.91 -0.21
N PHE A 81 -28.75 12.20 0.80
CA PHE A 81 -29.53 11.88 2.00
C PHE A 81 -29.93 13.18 2.74
N GLY A 82 -31.18 13.61 2.57
CA GLY A 82 -31.77 14.73 3.32
C GLY A 82 -31.98 16.03 2.53
N LYS A 83 -31.85 16.02 1.19
CA LYS A 83 -32.39 17.12 0.37
C LYS A 83 -33.83 16.79 -0.02
N GLU A 84 -34.79 17.33 0.73
CA GLU A 84 -36.15 17.59 0.23
C GLU A 84 -36.15 18.80 -0.70
#